data_AF-A0A351K654-F1
#
_entry.id   AF-A0A351K654-F1
#
_cell.length_a   1.000
_cell.length_b   1.000
_cell.length_c   1.000
_cell.angle_alpha   90.00
_cell.angle_beta   90.00
_cell.angle_gamma   90.00
#
_symmetry.space_group_name_H-M   'P 1'
#
loop_
_entity.id
_entity.type
_entity.pdbx_description
1 polymer ?
#
loop_
_entity_poly.entity_id
_entity_poly.type
_entity_poly.pdbx_seq_one_letter_code
_entity_poly.pdbx_strand_id
1 'polypeptide(L)' 'EVKGPGSGRDTAVRSLQNSGIEVTTIKDVTPIPHNGCRPPKRRRN' A
#
# COMPACT_ATOMS: atom_id res chain seq x y z
N GLU A 1 0.92 6.63 6.62
CA GLU A 1 0.44 6.69 5.22
C GLU A 1 0.91 5.44 4.49
N VAL A 2 0.07 4.79 3.69
CA VAL A 2 0.36 3.51 3.04
C VAL A 2 0.09 3.61 1.55
N LYS A 3 1.00 3.07 0.73
CA LYS A 3 0.91 3.08 -0.72
C LYS A 3 1.00 1.65 -1.28
N GLY A 4 -0.04 1.23 -1.99
CA GLY A 4 -0.09 -0.04 -2.70
C GLY A 4 -0.67 -1.21 -1.87
N PRO A 5 -1.20 -2.25 -2.55
CA PRO A 5 -1.85 -3.41 -1.91
C PRO A 5 -0.87 -4.57 -1.62
N GLY A 6 0.42 -4.27 -1.38
CA GLY A 6 1.43 -5.31 -1.18
C GLY A 6 1.21 -6.14 0.09
N SER A 7 1.71 -7.39 0.09
CA SER A 7 1.59 -8.33 1.22
C SER A 7 2.19 -7.84 2.54
N GLY A 8 3.16 -6.92 2.47
CA GLY A 8 3.79 -6.31 3.65
C GLY A 8 2.97 -5.21 4.32
N ARG A 9 1.82 -4.81 3.75
CA ARG A 9 1.02 -3.68 4.25
C ARG A 9 0.59 -3.87 5.70
N ASP A 10 -0.12 -4.96 5.99
CA ASP A 10 -0.66 -5.19 7.33
C ASP A 10 0.44 -5.59 8.33
N THR A 11 1.45 -6.31 7.84
CA THR A 11 2.62 -6.69 8.64
C THR A 11 3.37 -5.46 9.15
N ALA A 12 3.60 -4.45 8.30
CA ALA A 12 4.27 -3.23 8.69
C ALA A 12 3.49 -2.43 9.74
N VAL A 13 2.16 -2.34 9.60
CA VAL A 13 1.30 -1.66 10.59
C VAL A 13 1.35 -2.37 11.95
N ARG A 14 1.28 -3.71 11.96
CA ARG A 14 1.36 -4.49 13.19
C ARG A 14 2.74 -4.39 13.86
N SER A 15 3.82 -4.39 13.08
CA SER A 15 5.17 -4.21 13.63
C SER A 15 5.35 -2.86 14.32
N LEU A 16 4.78 -1.79 13.77
CA LEU A 16 4.82 -0.45 14.38
C LEU A 16 4.01 -0.38 15.69
N GLN A 17 2.85 -1.03 15.72
CA GLN A 17 2.06 -1.16 16.95
C GLN A 17 2.83 -1.96 18.02
N ASN A 18 3.48 -3.05 17.64
CA ASN A 18 4.30 -3.86 18.55
C ASN A 18 5.55 -3.13 19.04
N SER A 19 6.09 -2.17 18.28
CA SER A 19 7.21 -1.32 18.72
C SER A 19 6.78 -0.20 19.67
N GLY A 20 5.53 -0.17 20.12
CA GLY A 20 5.01 0.83 21.06
C GLY A 20 4.63 2.16 20.41
N ILE A 21 4.55 2.20 19.07
CA ILE A 21 4.09 3.39 18.34
C ILE A 21 2.59 3.27 18.10
N GLU A 22 1.82 4.16 18.72
CA GLU A 22 0.36 4.19 18.54
C GLU A 22 0.00 4.78 17.18
N VAL A 23 -0.66 3.98 16.34
CA VAL A 23 -1.10 4.39 15.00
C VAL A 23 -2.45 5.09 15.11
N THR A 24 -2.46 6.42 15.06
CA THR A 24 -3.69 7.24 15.20
C THR A 24 -4.56 7.24 13.95
N THR A 25 -3.97 7.20 12.75
CA THR A 25 -4.71 7.20 11.49
C THR A 25 -3.90 6.55 10.38
N ILE A 26 -4.57 5.76 9.55
CA ILE A 26 -3.98 5.14 8.36
C ILE A 26 -4.59 5.79 7.12
N LYS A 27 -3.78 6.58 6.42
CA LYS A 27 -4.13 7.15 5.11
C LYS A 27 -3.66 6.24 3.99
N ASP A 28 -4.56 5.77 3.13
CA ASP A 28 -4.22 5.06 1.90
C ASP A 28 -4.03 6.04 0.74
N VAL A 29 -2.87 5.97 0.10
CA VAL A 29 -2.50 6.79 -1.06
C VAL A 29 -2.10 5.93 -2.25
N THR A 30 -2.68 4.73 -2.34
CA THR A 30 -2.54 3.89 -3.53
C THR A 30 -3.01 4.67 -4.77
N PRO A 31 -2.14 4.88 -5.78
CA PRO A 31 -2.49 5.71 -6.92
C PRO A 31 -3.59 5.04 -7.74
N ILE A 32 -4.72 5.73 -7.91
CA ILE A 32 -5.79 5.35 -8.83
C ILE A 32 -5.61 6.20 -10.10
N PRO A 33 -5.27 5.60 -11.25
CA PRO A 33 -5.07 6.36 -12.47
C PRO A 33 -6.41 6.80 -13.08
N HIS A 34 -6.61 8.10 -13.22
CA HIS A 34 -7.72 8.68 -13.99
C HIS A 34 -7.36 8.70 -15.49
N ASN A 35 -7.38 7.54 -16.15
CA ASN A 35 -7.05 7.38 -17.58
C ASN A 35 -5.66 7.91 -17.98
N GLY A 36 -4.65 7.76 -17.10
CA GLY A 36 -3.26 8.16 -17.33
C GLY A 36 -2.46 7.22 -18.24
N CYS A 37 -1.19 6.98 -17.92
CA CYS A 37 -0.33 6.09 -18.73
C CYS A 37 -0.91 4.67 -18.84
N ARG A 38 -0.82 4.08 -20.04
CA ARG A 38 -1.24 2.70 -20.31
C ARG A 38 -0.41 1.72 -19.45
N PRO A 39 -1.05 0.84 -18.66
CA PRO A 39 -0.33 -0.20 -17.92
C PRO A 39 0.46 -1.13 -18.86
N PRO A 40 1.56 -1.74 -18.37
CA PRO A 40 2.35 -2.68 -19.16
C PRO A 40 1.48 -3.82 -19.71
N LYS A 41 1.85 -4.35 -20.88
CA LYS A 41 1.18 -5.51 -21.48
C LYS A 41 1.16 -6.67 -20.48
N ARG A 42 0.01 -7.33 -20.34
CA ARG A 42 -0.15 -8.51 -19.48
C ARG A 42 0.91 -9.56 -19.82
N ARG A 43 1.61 -10.07 -18.80
CA ARG A 43 2.60 -11.14 -18.98
C ARG A 43 1.90 -12.40 -19.50
N ARG A 44 2.52 -13.09 -20.46
CA ARG A 44 2.18 -14.48 -20.78
C ARG A 44 2.77 -15.32 -19.66
N ASN A 45 1.99 -16.24 -19.08
CA ASN A 45 2.47 -17.10 -17.98
C ASN A 45 3.84 -17.70 -18.30
#